data_AF-A0AB38ZA03-F1
#
_entry.id   AF-A0AB38ZA03-F1
#
_cell.length_a   1.000
_cell.length_b   1.000
_cell.length_c   1.000
_cell.angle_alpha   90.00
_cell.angle_beta   90.00
_cell.angle_gamma   90.00
#
_symmetry.space_group_name_H-M   'P 1'
#
loop_
_entity.id
_entity.type
_entity.pdbx_description
1 polymer ?
#
loop_
_entity_poly.entity_id
_entity_poly.type
_entity_poly.pdbx_seq_one_letter_code
_entity_poly.pdbx_strand_id
1 'polypeptide(L)'
;MKEPLVLQTPRLELIPANSDMLNCEIQDTKQLGQLLGAEIPTSWPPEGYGCETLKRLLTKYDVKTGYLNWYIILNQSGIHRQLIGQAGFKGEPTAEGRMEIDYSILEHYQHHGYAMEAVHSLIGWIFGDQSVREIIAQTYPESIAAQKLLVKIGFSASGKGAEPGTILFTLPREDYKTELPPISEGDKTMKEDLKANSRKAAESFGEMLAAFGSAVSEIFNDPSLKEKAKEFGRSVSNSAGAVTDRFKDEEVKVKFKEVGDAAQSFGKNVSNIFKDDKKEPKKPDTET
;
A
#
# COMPACT_ATOMS: atom_id res chain seq x y z
N MET A 1 30.52 -27.04 6.37
CA MET A 1 29.88 -25.85 5.78
C MET A 1 28.61 -25.60 6.57
N LYS A 2 28.33 -24.36 7.01
CA LYS A 2 27.03 -24.06 7.63
C LYS A 2 25.94 -24.27 6.57
N GLU A 3 24.83 -24.86 6.96
CA GLU A 3 23.68 -24.99 6.06
C GLU A 3 23.23 -23.59 5.59
N PRO A 4 22.81 -23.44 4.33
CA PRO A 4 22.33 -22.18 3.82
C PRO A 4 21.05 -21.76 4.57
N LEU A 5 20.99 -20.50 4.96
CA LEU A 5 19.79 -19.92 5.57
C LEU A 5 18.66 -19.94 4.55
N VAL A 6 17.59 -20.70 4.82
CA VAL A 6 16.37 -20.76 4.01
C VAL A 6 15.18 -20.86 4.95
N LEU A 7 14.14 -20.07 4.71
CA LEU A 7 12.87 -20.21 5.44
C LEU A 7 11.90 -21.03 4.60
N GLN A 8 11.37 -22.08 5.19
CA GLN A 8 10.37 -22.95 4.57
C GLN A 8 9.01 -22.65 5.19
N THR A 9 8.01 -22.46 4.35
CA THR A 9 6.61 -22.30 4.75
C THR A 9 5.77 -23.38 4.04
N PRO A 10 4.47 -23.54 4.34
CA PRO A 10 3.67 -24.56 3.68
C PRO A 10 3.67 -24.50 2.15
N ARG A 11 3.89 -23.32 1.56
CA ARG A 11 3.85 -23.12 0.11
C ARG A 11 5.09 -22.46 -0.48
N LEU A 12 5.95 -21.86 0.33
CA LEU A 12 7.03 -20.99 -0.12
C LEU A 12 8.39 -21.44 0.44
N GLU A 13 9.42 -21.11 -0.31
CA GLU A 13 10.79 -21.02 0.19
C GLU A 13 11.25 -19.58 0.08
N LEU A 14 11.81 -19.05 1.16
CA LEU A 14 12.43 -17.73 1.15
C LEU A 14 13.94 -17.91 1.24
N ILE A 15 14.64 -17.35 0.25
CA ILE A 15 16.10 -17.46 0.12
C ILE A 15 16.71 -16.06 0.24
N PRO A 16 17.61 -15.79 1.19
CA PRO A 16 18.22 -14.48 1.34
C PRO A 16 19.13 -14.20 0.14
N ALA A 17 19.00 -13.02 -0.44
CA ALA A 17 19.82 -12.61 -1.56
C ALA A 17 21.29 -12.48 -1.13
N ASN A 18 22.19 -12.96 -1.97
CA ASN A 18 23.62 -12.72 -1.88
C ASN A 18 24.11 -11.86 -3.06
N SER A 19 25.37 -11.45 -3.04
CA SER A 19 25.93 -10.55 -4.05
C SER A 19 25.87 -11.16 -5.45
N ASP A 20 26.10 -12.47 -5.54
CA ASP A 20 26.11 -13.18 -6.82
C ASP A 20 24.71 -13.22 -7.41
N MET A 21 23.69 -13.52 -6.60
CA MET A 21 22.28 -13.48 -7.01
C MET A 21 21.86 -12.08 -7.45
N LEU A 22 22.18 -11.04 -6.67
CA LEU A 22 21.83 -9.66 -7.03
C LEU A 22 22.53 -9.21 -8.33
N ASN A 23 23.79 -9.59 -8.53
CA ASN A 23 24.52 -9.34 -9.78
C ASN A 23 23.89 -10.10 -10.97
N CYS A 24 23.54 -11.38 -10.79
CA CYS A 24 22.82 -12.16 -11.80
C CYS A 24 21.47 -11.52 -12.12
N GLU A 25 20.71 -11.04 -11.15
CA GLU A 25 19.42 -10.39 -11.40
C GLU A 25 19.57 -9.13 -12.28
N ILE A 26 20.64 -8.37 -12.09
CA ILE A 26 20.93 -7.17 -12.91
C ILE A 26 21.39 -7.52 -14.33
N GLN A 27 22.14 -8.62 -14.50
CA GLN A 27 22.87 -8.90 -15.74
C GLN A 27 22.27 -10.04 -16.57
N ASP A 28 21.86 -11.14 -15.92
CA ASP A 28 21.42 -12.39 -16.52
C ASP A 28 20.47 -13.16 -15.58
N THR A 29 19.17 -12.94 -15.75
CA THR A 29 18.13 -13.62 -14.97
C THR A 29 18.13 -15.14 -15.17
N LYS A 30 18.73 -15.67 -16.24
CA LYS A 30 18.85 -17.12 -16.43
C LYS A 30 19.82 -17.73 -15.42
N GLN A 31 20.94 -17.06 -15.15
CA GLN A 31 21.88 -17.48 -14.10
C GLN A 31 21.26 -17.35 -12.72
N LEU A 32 20.45 -16.30 -12.48
CA LEU A 32 19.68 -16.19 -11.24
C LEU A 32 18.78 -17.42 -11.03
N GLY A 33 18.07 -17.86 -12.07
CA GLY A 33 17.25 -19.08 -12.01
C GLY A 33 18.05 -20.34 -11.66
N GLN A 34 19.28 -20.46 -12.16
CA GLN A 34 20.18 -21.57 -11.82
C GLN A 34 20.61 -21.53 -10.35
N LEU A 35 20.98 -20.34 -9.84
CA LEU A 35 21.39 -20.16 -8.44
C LEU A 35 20.23 -20.42 -7.47
N LEU A 36 19.02 -20.00 -7.83
CA LEU A 36 17.81 -20.23 -7.03
C LEU A 36 17.25 -21.65 -7.20
N GLY A 37 17.63 -22.36 -8.26
CA GLY A 37 17.02 -23.63 -8.67
C GLY A 37 15.54 -23.48 -9.04
N ALA A 38 15.14 -22.32 -9.55
CA ALA A 38 13.76 -21.95 -9.82
C ALA A 38 13.63 -21.32 -11.21
N GLU A 39 12.48 -21.50 -11.83
CA GLU A 39 12.13 -20.78 -13.05
C GLU A 39 11.91 -19.30 -12.73
N ILE A 40 12.42 -18.43 -13.61
CA ILE A 40 12.23 -16.98 -13.54
C ILE A 40 11.17 -16.59 -14.57
N PRO A 41 9.98 -16.14 -14.15
CA PRO A 41 8.95 -15.69 -15.08
C PRO A 41 9.43 -14.53 -15.94
N THR A 42 8.95 -14.44 -17.19
CA THR A 42 9.27 -13.32 -18.10
C THR A 42 8.77 -11.97 -17.60
N SER A 43 7.80 -11.96 -16.69
CA SER A 43 7.29 -10.77 -16.00
C SER A 43 8.18 -10.30 -14.84
N TRP A 44 9.28 -10.98 -14.55
CA TRP A 44 10.25 -10.57 -13.54
C TRP A 44 11.02 -9.31 -13.98
N PRO A 45 11.27 -8.33 -13.09
CA PRO A 45 10.92 -8.29 -11.66
C PRO A 45 9.53 -7.70 -11.36
N PRO A 46 8.98 -7.89 -10.13
CA PRO A 46 7.80 -7.18 -9.67
C PRO A 46 7.99 -5.66 -9.74
N GLU A 47 6.87 -4.92 -9.85
CA GLU A 47 6.90 -3.46 -9.90
C GLU A 47 7.60 -2.86 -8.66
N GLY A 48 8.39 -1.81 -8.88
CA GLY A 48 9.18 -1.14 -7.84
C GLY A 48 10.58 -1.75 -7.58
N TYR A 49 10.87 -2.94 -8.11
CA TYR A 49 12.15 -3.65 -7.91
C TYR A 49 13.01 -3.68 -9.17
N GLY A 50 13.27 -2.50 -9.74
CA GLY A 50 14.16 -2.36 -10.90
C GLY A 50 15.66 -2.40 -10.53
N CYS A 51 16.52 -2.37 -11.55
CA CYS A 51 17.98 -2.44 -11.39
C CYS A 51 18.56 -1.42 -10.39
N GLU A 52 17.99 -0.22 -10.29
CA GLU A 52 18.47 0.80 -9.34
C GLU A 52 18.26 0.40 -7.88
N THR A 53 17.16 -0.29 -7.57
CA THR A 53 16.92 -0.85 -6.22
C THR A 53 17.97 -1.90 -5.89
N LEU A 54 18.26 -2.81 -6.83
CA LEU A 54 19.26 -3.87 -6.66
C LEU A 54 20.68 -3.31 -6.50
N LYS A 55 21.05 -2.29 -7.28
CA LYS A 55 22.34 -1.60 -7.13
C LYS A 55 22.48 -0.97 -5.75
N ARG A 56 21.42 -0.37 -5.19
CA ARG A 56 21.43 0.19 -3.82
C ARG A 56 21.56 -0.90 -2.75
N LEU A 57 21.03 -2.09 -2.99
CA LEU A 57 21.23 -3.23 -2.08
C LEU A 57 22.69 -3.71 -2.12
N LEU A 58 23.30 -3.77 -3.31
CA LEU A 58 24.70 -4.15 -3.49
C LEU A 58 25.68 -3.20 -2.77
N THR A 59 25.37 -1.91 -2.62
CA THR A 59 26.22 -0.99 -1.85
C THR A 59 26.20 -1.25 -0.35
N LYS A 60 25.25 -2.05 0.15
CA LYS A 60 25.06 -2.39 1.57
C LYS A 60 25.53 -3.79 1.92
N TYR A 61 26.37 -4.43 1.09
CA TYR A 61 26.63 -5.87 1.21
C TYR A 61 27.36 -6.32 2.49
N ASP A 62 27.92 -5.40 3.27
CA ASP A 62 28.50 -5.71 4.60
C ASP A 62 27.43 -5.96 5.70
N VAL A 63 26.15 -5.80 5.36
CA VAL A 63 25.02 -6.11 6.24
C VAL A 63 24.90 -7.62 6.45
N LYS A 64 24.56 -8.03 7.68
CA LYS A 64 24.29 -9.43 8.03
C LYS A 64 23.34 -10.12 7.04
N THR A 65 23.67 -11.35 6.64
CA THR A 65 22.81 -12.18 5.80
C THR A 65 21.40 -12.29 6.38
N GLY A 66 20.40 -12.05 5.54
CA GLY A 66 18.98 -12.07 5.91
C GLY A 66 18.40 -10.73 6.39
N TYR A 67 19.21 -9.69 6.56
CA TYR A 67 18.78 -8.33 6.94
C TYR A 67 18.55 -7.41 5.73
N LEU A 68 18.58 -8.00 4.53
CA LEU A 68 18.29 -7.35 3.25
C LEU A 68 17.21 -8.15 2.49
N ASN A 69 17.29 -8.15 1.16
CA ASN A 69 16.32 -8.77 0.26
C ASN A 69 16.30 -10.30 0.38
N TRP A 70 15.12 -10.89 0.24
CA TRP A 70 14.87 -12.31 0.10
C TRP A 70 14.04 -12.58 -1.16
N TYR A 71 14.40 -13.64 -1.87
CA TYR A 71 13.62 -14.18 -2.98
C TYR A 71 12.52 -15.10 -2.46
N ILE A 72 11.30 -14.94 -2.96
CA ILE A 72 10.14 -15.75 -2.61
C ILE A 72 9.90 -16.76 -3.73
N ILE A 73 10.19 -18.03 -3.45
CA ILE A 73 9.97 -19.14 -4.38
C ILE A 73 8.67 -19.84 -4.02
N LEU A 74 7.76 -19.97 -4.97
CA LEU A 74 6.62 -20.87 -4.84
C LEU A 74 7.12 -22.31 -4.99
N ASN A 75 6.97 -23.12 -3.95
CA ASN A 75 7.31 -24.54 -3.98
C ASN A 75 6.17 -25.37 -3.37
N GLN A 76 5.36 -25.97 -4.24
CA GLN A 76 4.23 -26.81 -3.85
C GLN A 76 4.22 -28.10 -4.66
N SER A 77 3.67 -29.16 -4.07
CA SER A 77 3.52 -30.45 -4.77
C SER A 77 2.74 -30.27 -6.07
N GLY A 78 3.30 -30.78 -7.18
CA GLY A 78 2.68 -30.70 -8.50
C GLY A 78 2.90 -29.39 -9.27
N ILE A 79 3.64 -28.43 -8.72
CA ILE A 79 4.01 -27.17 -9.39
C ILE A 79 5.55 -27.08 -9.48
N HIS A 80 6.06 -26.55 -10.59
CA HIS A 80 7.49 -26.24 -10.71
C HIS A 80 7.89 -25.10 -9.77
N ARG A 81 9.10 -25.14 -9.21
CA ARG A 81 9.63 -24.03 -8.40
C ARG A 81 9.72 -22.77 -9.24
N GLN A 82 9.02 -21.72 -8.83
CA GLN A 82 8.99 -20.45 -9.55
C GLN A 82 9.29 -19.28 -8.63
N LEU A 83 10.07 -18.32 -9.13
CA LEU A 83 10.31 -17.08 -8.42
C LEU A 83 9.09 -16.15 -8.58
N ILE A 84 8.37 -15.90 -7.49
CA ILE A 84 7.07 -15.20 -7.52
C ILE A 84 7.07 -13.82 -6.87
N GLY A 85 8.14 -13.47 -6.14
CA GLY A 85 8.26 -12.16 -5.54
C GLY A 85 9.52 -11.99 -4.70
N GLN A 86 9.58 -10.86 -4.01
CA GLN A 86 10.66 -10.50 -3.10
C GLN A 86 10.07 -9.92 -1.83
N ALA A 87 10.77 -10.09 -0.71
CA ALA A 87 10.49 -9.41 0.53
C ALA A 87 11.78 -9.27 1.33
N GLY A 88 11.90 -8.28 2.20
CA GLY A 88 13.11 -8.15 2.97
C GLY A 88 13.11 -6.93 3.87
N PHE A 89 14.28 -6.66 4.42
CA PHE A 89 14.49 -5.50 5.28
C PHE A 89 15.40 -4.48 4.61
N LYS A 90 15.35 -3.23 5.07
CA LYS A 90 16.18 -2.14 4.52
C LYS A 90 17.58 -2.01 5.17
N GLY A 91 17.97 -2.95 6.03
CA GLY A 91 19.26 -3.01 6.72
C GLY A 91 19.16 -3.58 8.13
N GLU A 92 20.24 -3.44 8.92
CA GLU A 92 20.28 -3.82 10.34
C GLU A 92 19.35 -2.96 11.22
N PRO A 93 18.92 -3.46 12.40
CA PRO A 93 18.12 -2.67 13.32
C PRO A 93 18.80 -1.35 13.71
N THR A 94 18.00 -0.28 13.80
CA THR A 94 18.49 1.01 14.32
C THR A 94 18.91 0.89 15.80
N ALA A 95 19.49 1.96 16.35
CA ALA A 95 19.82 2.02 17.78
C ALA A 95 18.60 1.79 18.70
N GLU A 96 17.39 2.13 18.23
CA GLU A 96 16.12 1.90 18.93
C GLU A 96 15.55 0.49 18.68
N GLY A 97 16.20 -0.33 17.86
CA GLY A 97 15.75 -1.67 17.50
C GLY A 97 14.68 -1.70 16.40
N ARG A 98 14.58 -0.66 15.57
CA ARG A 98 13.60 -0.60 14.47
C ARG A 98 14.15 -1.16 13.18
N MET A 99 13.32 -1.91 12.44
CA MET A 99 13.64 -2.37 11.08
C MET A 99 12.46 -2.12 10.15
N GLU A 100 12.74 -1.67 8.93
CA GLU A 100 11.70 -1.51 7.90
C GLU A 100 11.63 -2.75 7.00
N ILE A 101 10.42 -3.29 6.83
CA ILE A 101 10.12 -4.39 5.91
C ILE A 101 9.48 -3.86 4.61
N ASP A 102 9.88 -4.43 3.49
CA ASP A 102 9.25 -4.26 2.18
C ASP A 102 8.97 -5.61 1.51
N TYR A 103 8.02 -5.61 0.57
CA TYR A 103 7.68 -6.79 -0.21
C TYR A 103 7.01 -6.41 -1.53
N SER A 104 7.13 -7.28 -2.53
CA SER A 104 6.40 -7.21 -3.79
C SER A 104 6.21 -8.61 -4.37
N ILE A 105 5.00 -8.88 -4.88
CA ILE A 105 4.63 -10.15 -5.52
C ILE A 105 4.24 -9.84 -6.96
N LEU A 106 4.70 -10.68 -7.90
CA LEU A 106 4.29 -10.61 -9.30
C LEU A 106 2.76 -10.63 -9.40
N GLU A 107 2.20 -9.81 -10.28
CA GLU A 107 0.74 -9.57 -10.40
C GLU A 107 -0.09 -10.86 -10.43
N HIS A 108 0.33 -11.84 -11.23
CA HIS A 108 -0.37 -13.13 -11.37
C HIS A 108 -0.48 -13.93 -10.05
N TYR A 109 0.42 -13.68 -9.10
CA TYR A 109 0.50 -14.38 -7.82
C TYR A 109 -0.12 -13.57 -6.67
N GLN A 110 -0.62 -12.36 -6.92
CA GLN A 110 -1.29 -11.55 -5.91
C GLN A 110 -2.63 -12.15 -5.50
N HIS A 111 -3.16 -11.75 -4.33
CA HIS A 111 -4.45 -12.20 -3.78
C HIS A 111 -4.57 -13.70 -3.42
N HIS A 112 -3.48 -14.48 -3.51
CA HIS A 112 -3.43 -15.89 -3.09
C HIS A 112 -2.87 -16.10 -1.65
N GLY A 113 -2.60 -15.00 -0.94
CA GLY A 113 -2.04 -15.01 0.41
C GLY A 113 -0.52 -15.22 0.50
N TYR A 114 0.20 -15.33 -0.61
CA TYR A 114 1.65 -15.55 -0.62
C TYR A 114 2.43 -14.42 0.05
N ALA A 115 2.07 -13.15 -0.20
CA ALA A 115 2.69 -12.02 0.47
C ALA A 115 2.54 -12.10 2.00
N MET A 116 1.35 -12.50 2.49
CA MET A 116 1.08 -12.59 3.92
C MET A 116 1.92 -13.69 4.57
N GLU A 117 2.00 -14.86 3.91
CA GLU A 117 2.82 -15.98 4.36
C GLU A 117 4.32 -15.63 4.38
N ALA A 118 4.83 -14.98 3.34
CA ALA A 118 6.23 -14.58 3.26
C ALA A 118 6.59 -13.53 4.33
N VAL A 119 5.80 -12.45 4.42
CA VAL A 119 6.04 -11.34 5.36
C VAL A 119 5.95 -11.83 6.80
N HIS A 120 4.95 -12.64 7.13
CA HIS A 120 4.79 -13.18 8.49
C HIS A 120 5.94 -14.12 8.87
N SER A 121 6.40 -14.97 7.94
CA SER A 121 7.55 -15.86 8.15
C SER A 121 8.85 -15.07 8.38
N LEU A 122 9.11 -14.02 7.59
CA LEU A 122 10.28 -13.15 7.76
C LEU A 122 10.26 -12.43 9.11
N ILE A 123 9.10 -11.91 9.51
CA ILE A 123 8.94 -11.24 10.80
C ILE A 123 9.20 -12.22 11.95
N GLY A 124 8.67 -13.44 11.86
CA GLY A 124 8.92 -14.48 12.87
C GLY A 124 10.39 -14.85 12.98
N TRP A 125 11.08 -14.97 11.84
CA TRP A 125 12.51 -15.24 11.82
C TRP A 125 13.34 -14.08 12.40
N ILE A 126 13.09 -12.84 11.98
CA ILE A 126 13.92 -11.69 12.38
C ILE A 126 13.74 -11.36 13.86
N PHE A 127 12.56 -11.61 14.44
CA PHE A 127 12.37 -11.46 15.88
C PHE A 127 13.15 -12.47 16.73
N GLY A 128 13.81 -13.45 16.11
CA GLY A 128 14.85 -14.24 16.78
C GLY A 128 16.04 -13.39 17.25
N ASP A 129 16.38 -12.30 16.55
CA ASP A 129 17.39 -11.34 16.99
C ASP A 129 16.81 -10.42 18.07
N GLN A 130 17.27 -10.60 19.31
CA GLN A 130 16.81 -9.85 20.49
C GLN A 130 17.00 -8.33 20.38
N SER A 131 17.88 -7.83 19.51
CA SER A 131 18.06 -6.40 19.26
C SER A 131 16.89 -5.75 18.52
N VAL A 132 16.07 -6.54 17.80
CA VAL A 132 14.93 -6.07 17.03
C VAL A 132 13.71 -5.92 17.93
N ARG A 133 13.21 -4.70 18.11
CA ARG A 133 12.09 -4.35 19.01
C ARG A 133 10.79 -4.04 18.28
N GLU A 134 10.88 -3.52 17.06
CA GLU A 134 9.72 -3.11 16.27
C GLU A 134 10.02 -3.26 14.79
N ILE A 135 9.05 -3.80 14.04
CA ILE A 135 9.06 -3.78 12.58
C ILE A 135 8.16 -2.66 12.10
N ILE A 136 8.63 -1.90 11.13
CA ILE A 136 7.85 -0.86 10.47
C ILE A 136 7.64 -1.21 8.99
N ALA A 137 6.53 -0.75 8.44
CA ALA A 137 6.26 -0.83 7.01
C ALA A 137 5.70 0.51 6.54
N GLN A 138 5.95 0.85 5.28
CA GLN A 138 5.43 2.07 4.68
C GLN A 138 4.66 1.72 3.41
N THR A 139 3.48 2.32 3.24
CA THR A 139 2.64 2.05 2.07
C THR A 139 1.82 3.27 1.69
N TYR A 140 1.44 3.36 0.42
CA TYR A 140 0.61 4.47 -0.06
C TYR A 140 -0.88 4.27 0.34
N PRO A 141 -1.64 5.35 0.55
CA PRO A 141 -3.07 5.30 0.88
C PRO A 141 -3.92 4.48 -0.10
N GLU A 142 -3.55 4.45 -1.38
CA GLU A 142 -4.20 3.69 -2.45
C GLU A 142 -3.89 2.19 -2.41
N SER A 143 -2.83 1.75 -1.72
CA SER A 143 -2.42 0.36 -1.62
C SER A 143 -3.26 -0.41 -0.57
N ILE A 144 -4.57 -0.44 -0.77
CA ILE A 144 -5.54 -1.05 0.16
C ILE A 144 -5.22 -2.53 0.44
N ALA A 145 -4.75 -3.27 -0.56
CA ALA A 145 -4.35 -4.67 -0.38
C ALA A 145 -3.18 -4.81 0.60
N ALA A 146 -2.16 -3.95 0.48
CA ALA A 146 -1.00 -3.93 1.36
C ALA A 146 -1.39 -3.54 2.80
N GLN A 147 -2.22 -2.50 2.96
CA GLN A 147 -2.72 -2.07 4.26
C GLN A 147 -3.53 -3.18 4.96
N LYS A 148 -4.43 -3.86 4.24
CA LYS A 148 -5.20 -4.99 4.77
C LYS A 148 -4.30 -6.14 5.21
N LEU A 149 -3.25 -6.45 4.44
CA LEU A 149 -2.27 -7.46 4.79
C LEU A 149 -1.53 -7.10 6.07
N LEU A 150 -1.01 -5.87 6.17
CA LEU A 150 -0.28 -5.39 7.34
C LEU A 150 -1.16 -5.47 8.61
N VAL A 151 -2.40 -4.98 8.53
CA VAL A 151 -3.35 -5.06 9.66
C VAL A 151 -3.65 -6.50 10.05
N LYS A 152 -3.81 -7.42 9.08
CA LYS A 152 -4.04 -8.84 9.38
C LYS A 152 -2.86 -9.46 10.13
N ILE A 153 -1.63 -9.11 9.78
CA ILE A 153 -0.41 -9.59 10.45
C ILE A 153 -0.29 -9.01 11.87
N GLY A 154 -0.91 -7.86 12.15
CA GLY A 154 -0.94 -7.22 13.47
C GLY A 154 -0.37 -5.80 13.48
N PHE A 155 0.03 -5.26 12.32
CA PHE A 155 0.50 -3.89 12.26
C PHE A 155 -0.63 -2.89 12.55
N SER A 156 -0.27 -1.77 13.16
CA SER A 156 -1.15 -0.62 13.37
C SER A 156 -0.64 0.61 12.61
N ALA A 157 -1.54 1.40 12.06
CA ALA A 157 -1.16 2.67 11.43
C ALA A 157 -0.70 3.67 12.50
N SER A 158 0.51 4.21 12.34
CA SER A 158 1.17 5.11 13.29
C SER A 158 1.41 6.52 12.73
N GLY A 159 0.77 6.88 11.61
CA GLY A 159 0.79 8.22 11.04
C GLY A 159 1.47 8.31 9.69
N LYS A 160 2.19 9.42 9.44
CA LYS A 160 2.86 9.67 8.15
C LYS A 160 4.15 8.87 8.05
N GLY A 161 4.39 8.29 6.88
CA GLY A 161 5.67 7.68 6.54
C GLY A 161 6.76 8.70 6.27
N ALA A 162 7.98 8.20 6.11
CA ALA A 162 9.16 8.97 5.75
C ALA A 162 9.11 9.43 4.28
N GLU A 163 8.47 8.65 3.40
CA GLU A 163 8.27 9.04 2.01
C GLU A 163 7.03 9.94 1.86
N PRO A 164 7.08 11.00 1.02
CA PRO A 164 5.93 11.86 0.80
C PRO A 164 4.70 11.08 0.34
N GLY A 165 3.63 11.17 1.13
CA GLY A 165 2.34 10.55 0.81
C GLY A 165 2.15 9.14 1.37
N THR A 166 3.17 8.52 1.98
CA THR A 166 3.00 7.19 2.58
C THR A 166 2.46 7.25 4.00
N ILE A 167 1.88 6.13 4.44
CA ILE A 167 1.40 5.87 5.79
C ILE A 167 2.39 4.92 6.47
N LEU A 168 2.80 5.27 7.69
CA LEU A 168 3.63 4.42 8.54
C LEU A 168 2.77 3.39 9.25
N PHE A 169 3.17 2.14 9.19
CA PHE A 169 2.64 1.03 9.95
C PHE A 169 3.71 0.48 10.88
N THR A 170 3.34 0.11 12.10
CA THR A 170 4.27 -0.40 13.12
C THR A 170 3.76 -1.72 13.71
N LEU A 171 4.68 -2.60 14.06
CA LEU A 171 4.45 -3.86 14.77
C LEU A 171 5.52 -4.02 15.86
N PRO A 172 5.20 -3.66 17.10
CA PRO A 172 6.04 -3.99 18.25
C PRO A 172 6.22 -5.50 18.40
N ARG A 173 7.39 -5.95 18.88
CA ARG A 173 7.67 -7.38 19.10
C ARG A 173 6.61 -8.04 19.97
N GLU A 174 6.18 -7.37 21.03
CA GLU A 174 5.19 -7.88 21.98
C GLU A 174 3.81 -8.14 21.36
N ASP A 175 3.50 -7.47 20.25
CA ASP A 175 2.22 -7.60 19.55
C ASP A 175 2.26 -8.69 18.46
N TYR A 176 3.45 -9.20 18.12
CA TYR A 176 3.59 -10.24 17.10
C TYR A 176 3.06 -11.59 17.57
N LYS A 177 2.20 -12.18 16.74
CA LYS A 177 1.65 -13.52 16.95
C LYS A 177 2.35 -14.50 16.02
N THR A 178 2.84 -15.59 16.59
CA THR A 178 3.54 -16.67 15.86
C THR A 178 2.61 -17.46 14.95
N GLU A 179 1.30 -17.42 15.19
CA GLU A 179 0.31 -18.06 14.33
C GLU A 179 -0.04 -17.14 13.17
N LEU A 180 0.04 -17.68 11.94
CA LEU A 180 -0.40 -16.97 10.76
C LEU A 180 -1.94 -16.82 10.82
N PRO A 181 -2.49 -15.61 10.60
CA PRO A 181 -3.94 -15.43 10.49
C PRO A 181 -4.51 -16.34 9.40
N PRO A 182 -5.73 -16.88 9.57
CA PRO A 182 -6.32 -17.75 8.58
C PRO A 182 -6.39 -17.05 7.22
N ILE A 183 -5.79 -17.70 6.22
CA ILE A 183 -5.93 -17.33 4.82
C ILE A 183 -7.35 -17.74 4.44
N SER A 184 -8.29 -16.80 4.39
CA SER A 184 -9.64 -17.08 3.93
C SER A 184 -9.57 -17.61 2.49
N GLU A 185 -9.88 -18.90 2.28
CA GLU A 185 -10.03 -19.49 0.94
C GLU A 185 -11.12 -18.72 0.16
N GLY A 186 -10.86 -18.49 -1.12
CA GLY A 186 -11.52 -17.47 -1.92
C GLY A 186 -13.03 -17.64 -2.19
N ASP A 187 -13.63 -16.49 -2.53
CA ASP A 187 -14.50 -16.30 -3.70
C ASP A 187 -16.05 -16.36 -3.56
N LYS A 188 -16.62 -16.43 -2.36
CA LYS A 188 -18.05 -16.10 -2.16
C LYS A 188 -18.29 -14.68 -1.63
N THR A 189 -17.38 -14.20 -0.78
CA THR A 189 -17.46 -12.86 -0.19
C THR A 189 -17.09 -11.76 -1.19
N MET A 190 -16.36 -12.03 -2.27
CA MET A 190 -15.86 -10.97 -3.15
C MET A 190 -16.95 -10.27 -3.96
N LYS A 191 -18.01 -10.97 -4.41
CA LYS A 191 -19.17 -10.32 -5.06
C LYS A 191 -20.01 -9.52 -4.07
N GLU A 192 -20.13 -9.98 -2.84
CA GLU A 192 -20.91 -9.31 -1.79
C GLU A 192 -20.13 -8.12 -1.20
N ASP A 193 -18.83 -8.24 -1.02
CA ASP A 193 -17.91 -7.21 -0.53
C ASP A 193 -17.62 -6.15 -1.59
N LEU A 194 -17.47 -6.52 -2.88
CA LEU A 194 -17.38 -5.54 -3.96
C LEU A 194 -18.70 -4.78 -4.11
N LYS A 195 -19.84 -5.47 -3.97
CA LYS A 195 -21.17 -4.84 -4.00
C LYS A 195 -21.40 -4.00 -2.75
N ALA A 196 -20.91 -4.40 -1.59
CA ALA A 196 -21.00 -3.63 -0.35
C ALA A 196 -20.05 -2.43 -0.36
N ASN A 197 -18.84 -2.57 -0.90
CA ASN A 197 -17.87 -1.48 -1.01
C ASN A 197 -18.27 -0.48 -2.12
N SER A 198 -18.80 -0.93 -3.26
CA SER A 198 -19.34 -0.03 -4.28
C SER A 198 -20.58 0.71 -3.75
N ARG A 199 -21.43 0.02 -2.98
CA ARG A 199 -22.57 0.63 -2.31
C ARG A 199 -22.14 1.67 -1.26
N LYS A 200 -21.15 1.35 -0.41
CA LYS A 200 -20.58 2.31 0.55
C LYS A 200 -19.90 3.49 -0.14
N ALA A 201 -19.20 3.28 -1.26
CA ALA A 201 -18.60 4.36 -2.03
C ALA A 201 -19.66 5.28 -2.66
N ALA A 202 -20.75 4.71 -3.20
CA ALA A 202 -21.87 5.46 -3.74
C ALA A 202 -22.67 6.20 -2.64
N GLU A 203 -22.85 5.59 -1.46
CA GLU A 203 -23.47 6.21 -0.29
C GLU A 203 -22.63 7.38 0.21
N SER A 204 -21.32 7.19 0.41
CA SER A 204 -20.40 8.26 0.83
C SER A 204 -20.31 9.39 -0.19
N PHE A 205 -20.32 9.08 -1.50
CA PHE A 205 -20.38 10.09 -2.55
C PHE A 205 -21.70 10.87 -2.54
N GLY A 206 -22.84 10.18 -2.33
CA GLY A 206 -24.14 10.80 -2.19
C GLY A 206 -24.23 11.73 -0.98
N GLU A 207 -23.76 11.28 0.17
CA GLU A 207 -23.66 12.06 1.40
C GLU A 207 -22.81 13.33 1.21
N MET A 208 -21.66 13.20 0.53
CA MET A 208 -20.80 14.34 0.20
C MET A 208 -21.54 15.39 -0.65
N LEU A 209 -22.29 14.97 -1.67
CA LEU A 209 -23.02 15.90 -2.54
C LEU A 209 -24.26 16.50 -1.88
N ALA A 210 -24.92 15.76 -1.00
CA ALA A 210 -25.99 16.29 -0.16
C ALA A 210 -25.45 17.38 0.79
N ALA A 211 -24.31 17.12 1.46
CA ALA A 211 -23.63 18.09 2.30
C ALA A 211 -23.18 19.33 1.51
N PHE A 212 -22.63 19.13 0.30
CA PHE A 212 -22.25 20.21 -0.61
C PHE A 212 -23.45 21.09 -1.00
N GLY A 213 -24.56 20.49 -1.44
CA GLY A 213 -25.78 21.22 -1.79
C GLY A 213 -26.34 22.02 -0.61
N SER A 214 -26.27 21.48 0.59
CA SER A 214 -26.64 22.20 1.82
C SER A 214 -25.72 23.39 2.07
N ALA A 215 -24.40 23.19 2.04
CA ALA A 215 -23.43 24.26 2.27
C ALA A 215 -23.54 25.38 1.23
N VAL A 216 -23.70 25.05 -0.05
CA VAL A 216 -23.88 26.03 -1.13
C VAL A 216 -25.21 26.79 -0.97
N SER A 217 -26.26 26.14 -0.47
CA SER A 217 -27.53 26.83 -0.19
C SER A 217 -27.40 27.93 0.87
N GLU A 218 -26.46 27.81 1.80
CA GLU A 218 -26.23 28.80 2.85
C GLU A 218 -25.54 30.07 2.32
N ILE A 219 -24.91 29.99 1.14
CA ILE A 219 -24.23 31.12 0.49
C ILE A 219 -25.24 32.10 -0.13
N PHE A 220 -26.37 31.61 -0.63
CA PHE A 220 -27.38 32.45 -1.27
C PHE A 220 -28.27 33.14 -0.24
N ASN A 221 -28.77 34.33 -0.54
CA ASN A 221 -29.80 35.00 0.27
C ASN A 221 -31.22 34.82 -0.30
N ASP A 222 -31.34 34.43 -1.56
CA ASP A 222 -32.62 34.20 -2.25
C ASP A 222 -33.21 32.81 -1.92
N PRO A 223 -34.44 32.73 -1.38
CA PRO A 223 -35.05 31.46 -0.99
C PRO A 223 -35.20 30.44 -2.13
N SER A 224 -35.42 30.89 -3.36
CA SER A 224 -35.58 30.01 -4.53
C SER A 224 -34.25 29.40 -4.96
N LEU A 225 -33.15 30.16 -4.88
CA LEU A 225 -31.80 29.67 -5.14
C LEU A 225 -31.31 28.71 -4.05
N LYS A 226 -31.68 28.96 -2.80
CA LYS A 226 -31.43 28.00 -1.70
C LYS A 226 -32.06 26.65 -1.98
N GLU A 227 -33.32 26.64 -2.39
CA GLU A 227 -34.01 25.37 -2.65
C GLU A 227 -33.44 24.67 -3.88
N LYS A 228 -33.10 25.38 -4.95
CA LYS A 228 -32.42 24.78 -6.13
C LYS A 228 -31.07 24.15 -5.79
N ALA A 229 -30.28 24.78 -4.92
CA ALA A 229 -29.00 24.23 -4.48
C ALA A 229 -29.17 22.95 -3.65
N LYS A 230 -30.16 22.92 -2.76
CA LYS A 230 -30.52 21.72 -1.99
C LYS A 230 -31.09 20.62 -2.87
N GLU A 231 -31.96 20.98 -3.82
CA GLU A 231 -32.56 20.06 -4.78
C GLU A 231 -31.50 19.41 -5.66
N PHE A 232 -30.51 20.18 -6.13
CA PHE A 232 -29.36 19.65 -6.85
C PHE A 232 -28.60 18.60 -6.02
N GLY A 233 -28.21 18.92 -4.78
CA GLY A 233 -27.51 17.98 -3.89
C GLY A 233 -28.31 16.70 -3.63
N ARG A 234 -29.61 16.81 -3.37
CA ARG A 234 -30.51 15.66 -3.17
C ARG A 234 -30.68 14.84 -4.45
N SER A 235 -30.85 15.48 -5.60
CA SER A 235 -31.07 14.81 -6.89
C SER A 235 -29.85 13.98 -7.30
N VAL A 236 -28.64 14.51 -7.11
CA VAL A 236 -27.42 13.76 -7.41
C VAL A 236 -27.16 12.67 -6.36
N SER A 237 -27.44 12.93 -5.08
CA SER A 237 -27.36 11.91 -4.02
C SER A 237 -28.30 10.72 -4.27
N ASN A 238 -29.54 10.98 -4.67
CA ASN A 238 -30.53 9.94 -4.98
C ASN A 238 -30.12 9.14 -6.23
N SER A 239 -29.39 9.77 -7.15
CA SER A 239 -28.90 9.13 -8.37
C SER A 239 -27.60 8.34 -8.16
N ALA A 240 -26.86 8.56 -7.07
CA ALA A 240 -25.61 7.85 -6.75
C ALA A 240 -25.83 6.33 -6.63
N GLY A 241 -26.98 5.91 -6.11
CA GLY A 241 -27.37 4.49 -6.05
C GLY A 241 -27.53 3.84 -7.44
N ALA A 242 -27.99 4.59 -8.44
CA ALA A 242 -28.25 4.08 -9.79
C ALA A 242 -26.96 3.80 -10.59
N VAL A 243 -25.85 4.44 -10.22
CA VAL A 243 -24.54 4.23 -10.87
C VAL A 243 -23.67 3.20 -10.13
N THR A 244 -24.12 2.68 -8.99
CA THR A 244 -23.38 1.73 -8.13
C THR A 244 -22.94 0.47 -8.86
N ASP A 245 -23.79 -0.07 -9.75
CA ASP A 245 -23.48 -1.28 -10.52
C ASP A 245 -22.42 -1.04 -11.61
N ARG A 246 -22.21 0.22 -12.01
CA ARG A 246 -21.24 0.65 -13.03
C ARG A 246 -19.87 1.03 -12.46
N PHE A 247 -19.68 1.02 -11.14
CA PHE A 247 -18.36 1.21 -10.52
C PHE A 247 -17.37 0.07 -10.83
N LYS A 248 -17.84 -0.98 -11.50
CA LYS A 248 -17.00 -2.07 -12.02
C LYS A 248 -16.35 -1.70 -13.34
N ASP A 249 -16.94 -0.76 -14.08
CA ASP A 249 -16.45 -0.29 -15.37
C ASP A 249 -15.24 0.62 -15.13
N GLU A 250 -14.08 0.26 -15.68
CA GLU A 250 -12.84 1.07 -15.50
C GLU A 250 -13.00 2.50 -16.01
N GLU A 251 -13.73 2.71 -17.10
CA GLU A 251 -14.03 4.05 -17.62
C GLU A 251 -14.80 4.91 -16.60
N VAL A 252 -15.75 4.31 -15.88
CA VAL A 252 -16.54 5.00 -14.86
C VAL A 252 -15.64 5.34 -13.66
N LYS A 253 -14.76 4.44 -13.23
CA LYS A 253 -13.80 4.72 -12.14
C LYS A 253 -12.88 5.89 -12.48
N VAL A 254 -12.35 5.94 -13.70
CA VAL A 254 -11.51 7.05 -14.17
C VAL A 254 -12.27 8.37 -14.12
N LYS A 255 -13.53 8.40 -14.58
CA LYS A 255 -14.36 9.61 -14.54
C LYS A 255 -14.65 10.09 -13.11
N PHE A 256 -14.92 9.17 -12.19
CA PHE A 256 -15.12 9.53 -10.77
C PHE A 256 -13.82 10.06 -10.14
N LYS A 257 -12.67 9.51 -10.50
CA LYS A 257 -11.36 10.03 -10.07
C LYS A 257 -11.13 11.45 -10.57
N GLU A 258 -11.38 11.73 -11.85
CA GLU A 258 -11.27 13.07 -12.44
C GLU A 258 -12.17 14.09 -11.71
N VAL A 259 -13.39 13.69 -11.34
CA VAL A 259 -14.31 14.54 -10.55
C VAL A 259 -13.75 14.82 -9.16
N GLY A 260 -13.19 13.81 -8.49
CA GLY A 260 -12.56 13.97 -7.17
C GLY A 260 -11.35 14.91 -7.20
N ASP A 261 -10.48 14.75 -8.21
CA ASP A 261 -9.32 15.60 -8.41
C ASP A 261 -9.73 17.06 -8.69
N ALA A 262 -10.77 17.26 -9.52
CA ALA A 262 -11.33 18.58 -9.79
C ALA A 262 -11.91 19.24 -8.51
N ALA A 263 -12.65 18.48 -7.70
CA ALA A 263 -13.21 18.97 -6.43
C ALA A 263 -12.11 19.33 -5.42
N GLN A 264 -11.06 18.50 -5.32
CA GLN A 264 -9.93 18.79 -4.44
C GLN A 264 -9.15 20.03 -4.88
N SER A 265 -8.92 20.18 -6.19
CA SER A 265 -8.29 21.36 -6.78
C SER A 265 -9.10 22.63 -6.50
N PHE A 266 -10.43 22.58 -6.70
CA PHE A 266 -11.33 23.68 -6.37
C PHE A 266 -11.24 24.06 -4.88
N GLY A 267 -11.35 23.09 -3.96
CA GLY A 267 -11.26 23.33 -2.52
C GLY A 267 -9.94 23.96 -2.09
N LYS A 268 -8.81 23.49 -2.64
CA LYS A 268 -7.48 24.07 -2.41
C LYS A 268 -7.39 25.51 -2.92
N ASN A 269 -7.85 25.77 -4.13
CA ASN A 269 -7.82 27.11 -4.74
C ASN A 269 -8.68 28.11 -3.96
N VAL A 270 -9.91 27.74 -3.61
CA VAL A 270 -10.81 28.57 -2.81
C VAL A 270 -10.25 28.84 -1.41
N SER A 271 -9.70 27.81 -0.74
CA SER A 271 -9.06 28.01 0.57
C SER A 271 -7.85 28.94 0.51
N ASN A 272 -7.11 28.95 -0.59
CA ASN A 272 -5.97 29.85 -0.77
C ASN A 272 -6.42 31.30 -1.00
N ILE A 273 -7.49 31.53 -1.77
CA ILE A 273 -8.08 32.86 -1.97
C ILE A 273 -8.48 33.48 -0.60
N PHE A 274 -9.14 32.72 0.26
CA PHE A 274 -9.54 33.21 1.60
C PHE A 274 -8.39 33.29 2.63
N LYS A 275 -7.20 32.76 2.32
CA LYS A 275 -5.99 32.95 3.15
C LYS A 275 -5.29 34.28 2.83
N ASP A 276 -5.38 34.76 1.60
CA ASP A 276 -4.81 36.05 1.19
C ASP A 276 -5.64 37.25 1.70
N ASP A 277 -6.94 37.09 1.94
CA ASP A 277 -7.82 38.13 2.51
C ASP A 277 -7.56 38.46 3.99
N LYS A 278 -6.69 37.71 4.69
CA LYS A 278 -6.31 37.98 6.10
C LYS A 278 -5.12 38.92 6.28
N LYS A 279 -4.66 39.63 5.24
CA LYS A 279 -3.70 40.73 5.41
C LYS A 279 -4.46 42.01 5.79
N GLU A 280 -4.40 42.38 7.07
CA GLU A 280 -4.93 43.65 7.61
C GLU A 280 -4.46 44.88 6.82
N PRO A 281 -5.28 45.96 6.76
CA PRO A 281 -4.93 47.19 6.05
C PRO A 281 -3.72 47.85 6.74
N LYS A 282 -2.69 48.18 5.94
CA LYS A 282 -1.54 48.96 6.41
C LYS A 282 -2.04 50.28 7.01
N LYS A 283 -1.65 50.55 8.26
CA LYS A 283 -1.86 51.85 8.93
C LYS A 283 -1.25 52.97 8.07
N PRO A 284 -1.87 54.16 8.04
CA PRO A 284 -1.31 55.31 7.35
C PRO A 284 -0.04 55.76 8.09
N ASP A 285 1.05 55.91 7.34
CA ASP A 285 2.31 56.43 7.84
C ASP A 285 2.12 57.87 8.33
N THR A 286 2.26 58.08 9.63
CA THR A 286 2.47 59.40 10.24
C THR A 286 3.95 59.56 10.54
N GLU A 287 4.65 60.39 9.77
CA GLU A 287 5.89 61.09 10.15
C GLU A 287 5.84 62.47 9.43
N THR A 288 5.56 63.54 10.19
CA THR A 288 6.48 64.63 10.62
C THR A 288 7.09 65.45 9.49
#